data_AF-A0A846Q625-F1
#
_entry.id   AF-A0A846Q625-F1
#
_cell.length_a   1.000
_cell.length_b   1.000
_cell.length_c   1.000
_cell.angle_alpha   90.00
_cell.angle_beta   90.00
_cell.angle_gamma   90.00
#
_symmetry.space_group_name_H-M   'P 1'
#
loop_
_entity.id
_entity.type
_entity.pdbx_description
1 polymer ?
#
loop_
_entity_poly.entity_id
_entity_poly.type
_entity_poly.pdbx_seq_one_letter_code
_entity_poly.pdbx_strand_id
1 'polypeptide(L)'
;HIGWEIIAGKPSLNMKTNTEEMSRFLSRGLVDALRSLGIDAEFRPRNDVEVEGRKISGMGGTEMENAFLFQGTLLTTCDLQAMLHALRIPIKKLSDKEIESVHDRITTMEWELGQLPDLSRVKKALIDAFSKALCANFVQRDLSDLELSLLSEKLPRFHSPEWIFRERRPLDKVNEMHASRKTPGGIVHIALTIDRGLIENILITGDFFAYPRRAITDLEASLKFTPARAESIREIVAAFLKDNDVQLPGIDVDALMKVFSETLEKTTYTDLGLDRGEVNDIYIVNTSLRGALEKGFDTILVPYCCKSLSCGFRNHVECGICGGCDASPLYELGSQQGLRVLTIIDYEHLKEVLSKLDEWGSKGYLGACCEAWYEKHHLDLEMFKTSGVLVEIDSNSCYDLGMEKIAHQGKYENQTNLDLDVMVKILCISQSMGKAVKQEIHQTN
;
A
#
# COMPACT_ATOMS: atom_id res chain seq x y z
N HIS A 1 15.92 2.78 -20.69
CA HIS A 1 16.54 2.05 -19.57
C HIS A 1 17.56 1.05 -20.10
N ILE A 2 18.57 0.68 -19.30
CA ILE A 2 19.53 -0.38 -19.63
C ILE A 2 19.37 -1.52 -18.61
N GLY A 3 19.22 -2.75 -19.10
CA GLY A 3 19.35 -3.95 -18.27
C GLY A 3 20.75 -4.55 -18.40
N TRP A 4 21.24 -5.20 -17.35
CA TRP A 4 22.47 -5.98 -17.37
C TRP A 4 22.29 -7.26 -16.55
N GLU A 5 22.97 -8.31 -16.97
CA GLU A 5 22.88 -9.64 -16.35
C GLU A 5 24.28 -10.28 -16.29
N ILE A 6 24.55 -10.99 -15.20
CA ILE A 6 25.74 -11.80 -14.96
C ILE A 6 25.27 -13.21 -14.65
N ILE A 7 25.67 -14.16 -15.48
CA ILE A 7 25.41 -15.60 -15.30
C ILE A 7 26.74 -16.30 -15.13
N ALA A 8 26.93 -16.99 -14.01
CA ALA A 8 28.15 -17.75 -13.77
C ALA A 8 27.92 -18.96 -12.86
N GLY A 9 28.87 -19.89 -12.90
CA GLY A 9 28.91 -21.01 -11.96
C GLY A 9 29.22 -20.54 -10.54
N LYS A 10 28.58 -21.12 -9.53
CA LYS A 10 28.84 -20.82 -8.11
C LYS A 10 30.32 -20.96 -7.72
N PRO A 11 31.11 -21.92 -8.23
CA PRO A 11 32.55 -21.99 -7.90
C PRO A 11 33.39 -20.85 -8.50
N SER A 12 32.89 -20.16 -9.52
CA SER A 12 33.64 -19.12 -10.26
C SER A 12 33.78 -17.82 -9.48
N LEU A 13 32.84 -17.54 -8.58
CA LEU A 13 32.95 -16.52 -7.56
C LEU A 13 33.15 -17.26 -6.25
N ASN A 14 34.31 -17.16 -5.62
CA ASN A 14 34.69 -17.90 -4.41
C ASN A 14 33.86 -17.49 -3.16
N MET A 15 32.52 -17.52 -3.26
CA MET A 15 31.57 -16.82 -2.40
C MET A 15 30.82 -17.81 -1.52
N LYS A 16 31.13 -17.78 -0.23
CA LYS A 16 30.36 -18.38 0.87
C LYS A 16 29.67 -17.28 1.67
N THR A 17 28.83 -16.48 1.01
CA THR A 17 28.37 -15.20 1.58
C THR A 17 26.87 -15.00 1.47
N ASN A 18 26.31 -14.26 2.42
CA ASN A 18 24.90 -13.87 2.50
C ASN A 18 24.50 -13.00 1.28
N THR A 19 23.23 -13.02 0.89
CA THR A 19 22.67 -12.35 -0.30
C THR A 19 23.04 -10.86 -0.41
N GLU A 20 23.10 -10.14 0.70
CA GLU A 20 23.47 -8.71 0.71
C GLU A 20 24.93 -8.47 0.32
N GLU A 21 25.87 -9.27 0.83
CA GLU A 21 27.30 -9.15 0.50
C GLU A 21 27.52 -9.43 -0.99
N MET A 22 26.74 -10.38 -1.55
CA MET A 22 26.74 -10.65 -2.98
C MET A 22 26.21 -9.46 -3.78
N SER A 23 25.07 -8.89 -3.39
CA SER A 23 24.54 -7.67 -4.02
C SER A 23 25.53 -6.52 -3.97
N ARG A 24 26.19 -6.33 -2.83
CA ARG A 24 27.21 -5.28 -2.64
C ARG A 24 28.45 -5.50 -3.48
N PHE A 25 28.89 -6.75 -3.64
CA PHE A 25 30.04 -7.08 -4.50
C PHE A 25 29.71 -6.85 -5.97
N LEU A 26 28.57 -7.39 -6.44
CA LEU A 26 28.16 -7.31 -7.83
C LEU A 26 27.74 -5.90 -8.26
N SER A 27 27.28 -5.06 -7.33
CA SER A 27 26.95 -3.66 -7.62
C SER A 27 28.17 -2.78 -7.89
N ARG A 28 29.38 -3.18 -7.47
CA ARG A 28 30.61 -2.38 -7.65
C ARG A 28 30.86 -1.99 -9.10
N GLY A 29 30.67 -2.93 -10.03
CA GLY A 29 30.84 -2.66 -11.45
C GLY A 29 29.89 -1.57 -11.96
N LEU A 30 28.63 -1.58 -11.49
CA LEU A 30 27.67 -0.54 -11.84
C LEU A 30 28.02 0.80 -11.17
N VAL A 31 28.35 0.81 -9.88
CA VAL A 31 28.71 2.01 -9.12
C VAL A 31 29.94 2.70 -9.74
N ASP A 32 30.99 1.94 -10.05
CA ASP A 32 32.21 2.46 -10.65
C ASP A 32 31.97 2.97 -12.07
N ALA A 33 31.10 2.31 -12.84
CA ALA A 33 30.68 2.81 -14.16
C ALA A 33 29.98 4.16 -14.05
N LEU A 34 29.02 4.30 -13.14
CA LEU A 34 28.28 5.55 -12.92
C LEU A 34 29.21 6.69 -12.49
N ARG A 35 30.12 6.42 -11.54
CA ARG A 35 31.14 7.39 -11.12
C ARG A 35 32.05 7.83 -12.27
N SER A 36 32.46 6.90 -13.14
CA SER A 36 33.25 7.24 -14.34
C SER A 36 32.50 8.11 -15.35
N LEU A 37 31.17 8.09 -15.31
CA LEU A 37 30.29 8.90 -16.14
C LEU A 37 29.93 10.25 -15.49
N GLY A 38 30.39 10.50 -14.26
CA GLY A 38 30.14 11.74 -13.52
C GLY A 38 28.95 11.69 -12.56
N ILE A 39 28.40 10.50 -12.29
CA ILE A 39 27.29 10.30 -11.34
C ILE A 39 27.85 9.72 -10.05
N ASP A 40 27.75 10.44 -8.94
CA ASP A 40 28.24 9.95 -7.63
C ASP A 40 27.28 8.93 -7.01
N ALA A 41 27.35 7.71 -7.52
CA ALA A 41 26.49 6.62 -7.11
C ALA A 41 27.07 5.85 -5.91
N GLU A 42 26.19 5.29 -5.08
CA GLU A 42 26.54 4.39 -3.99
C GLU A 42 25.58 3.19 -3.90
N PHE A 43 26.06 2.11 -3.29
CA PHE A 43 25.22 0.94 -3.04
C PHE A 43 24.34 1.17 -1.80
N ARG A 44 23.02 1.05 -1.97
CA ARG A 44 22.06 1.03 -0.88
C ARG A 44 21.59 -0.40 -0.63
N PRO A 45 21.87 -0.97 0.56
CA PRO A 45 21.29 -2.26 0.95
C PRO A 45 19.76 -2.23 0.88
N ARG A 46 19.09 -3.31 0.49
CA ARG A 46 19.63 -4.66 0.25
C ARG A 46 20.12 -4.90 -1.19
N ASN A 47 19.63 -4.13 -2.15
CA ASN A 47 19.78 -4.44 -3.58
C ASN A 47 19.64 -3.22 -4.51
N ASP A 48 19.76 -2.01 -4.02
CA ASP A 48 19.62 -0.79 -4.81
C ASP A 48 20.97 -0.10 -5.03
N VAL A 49 21.04 0.74 -6.07
CA VAL A 49 22.08 1.76 -6.24
C VAL A 49 21.39 3.11 -6.29
N GLU A 50 21.96 4.10 -5.62
CA GLU A 50 21.37 5.42 -5.44
C GLU A 50 22.37 6.55 -5.66
N VAL A 51 21.83 7.76 -5.79
CA VAL A 51 22.55 9.04 -5.86
C VAL A 51 21.84 9.97 -4.89
N GLU A 52 22.54 10.46 -3.87
CA GLU A 52 21.97 11.34 -2.83
C GLU A 52 20.66 10.78 -2.20
N GLY A 53 20.59 9.47 -1.97
CA GLY A 53 19.39 8.80 -1.41
C GLY A 53 18.29 8.45 -2.43
N ARG A 54 18.42 8.89 -3.69
CA ARG A 54 17.47 8.63 -4.78
C ARG A 54 17.90 7.43 -5.60
N LYS A 55 17.03 6.44 -5.74
CA LYS A 55 17.34 5.18 -6.46
C LYS A 55 17.54 5.42 -7.96
N ILE A 56 18.69 5.02 -8.49
CA ILE A 56 19.01 5.04 -9.93
C ILE A 56 19.03 3.63 -10.54
N SER A 57 19.16 2.59 -9.72
CA SER A 57 19.14 1.20 -10.18
C SER A 57 18.59 0.25 -9.13
N GLY A 58 17.85 -0.76 -9.58
CA GLY A 58 17.44 -1.91 -8.77
C GLY A 58 18.12 -3.17 -9.27
N MET A 59 18.60 -3.99 -8.34
CA MET A 59 19.29 -5.24 -8.65
C MET A 59 18.60 -6.43 -7.98
N GLY A 60 18.89 -7.64 -8.46
CA GLY A 60 18.36 -8.86 -7.87
C GLY A 60 19.03 -10.06 -8.49
N GLY A 61 18.90 -11.21 -7.84
CA GLY A 61 19.47 -12.44 -8.36
C GLY A 61 18.67 -13.65 -7.94
N THR A 62 18.93 -14.74 -8.65
CA THR A 62 18.43 -16.07 -8.34
C THR A 62 19.56 -17.07 -8.54
N GLU A 63 19.42 -18.23 -7.93
CA GLU A 63 20.34 -19.34 -8.12
C GLU A 63 19.58 -20.61 -8.48
N MET A 64 20.20 -21.43 -9.32
CA MET A 64 19.67 -22.74 -9.71
C MET A 64 20.83 -23.72 -9.80
N GLU A 65 20.76 -24.80 -9.02
CA GLU A 65 21.81 -25.82 -8.94
C GLU A 65 23.20 -25.20 -8.69
N ASN A 66 24.10 -25.32 -9.67
CA ASN A 66 25.49 -24.86 -9.61
C ASN A 66 25.71 -23.51 -10.31
N ALA A 67 24.66 -22.79 -10.71
CA ALA A 67 24.76 -21.49 -11.35
C ALA A 67 23.97 -20.41 -10.58
N PHE A 68 24.38 -19.17 -10.75
CA PHE A 68 23.62 -18.01 -10.32
C PHE A 68 23.40 -17.06 -11.50
N LEU A 69 22.30 -16.33 -11.43
CA LEU A 69 21.98 -15.20 -12.28
C LEU A 69 21.83 -13.98 -11.37
N PHE A 70 22.57 -12.93 -11.66
CA PHE A 70 22.40 -11.63 -11.01
C PHE A 70 22.16 -10.58 -12.07
N GLN A 71 21.17 -9.72 -11.86
CA GLN A 71 20.73 -8.74 -12.83
C GLN A 71 20.52 -7.38 -12.17
N GLY A 72 20.55 -6.34 -12.98
CA GLY A 72 20.18 -5.00 -12.56
C GLY A 72 19.62 -4.17 -13.69
N THR A 73 18.90 -3.12 -13.31
CA THR A 73 18.32 -2.15 -14.23
C THR A 73 18.88 -0.76 -13.92
N LEU A 74 19.33 -0.04 -14.94
CA LEU A 74 19.78 1.34 -14.84
C LEU A 74 18.71 2.27 -15.43
N LEU A 75 18.23 3.20 -14.60
CA LEU A 75 17.27 4.22 -14.99
C LEU A 75 17.96 5.30 -15.84
N THR A 76 17.74 5.27 -17.14
CA THR A 76 18.33 6.24 -18.08
C THR A 76 17.52 7.52 -18.16
N THR A 77 16.21 7.37 -18.29
CA THR A 77 15.18 8.41 -18.39
C THR A 77 13.94 7.88 -17.67
N CYS A 78 12.97 8.71 -17.30
CA CYS A 78 11.74 8.23 -16.68
C CYS A 78 10.56 9.13 -17.03
N ASP A 79 9.50 8.54 -17.58
CA ASP A 79 8.17 9.17 -17.62
C ASP A 79 7.44 8.78 -16.33
N LEU A 80 7.46 9.71 -15.36
CA LEU A 80 6.87 9.50 -14.05
C LEU A 80 5.37 9.21 -14.15
N GLN A 81 4.65 9.89 -15.04
CA GLN A 81 3.21 9.71 -15.21
C GLN A 81 2.90 8.31 -15.75
N ALA A 82 3.61 7.89 -16.81
CA ALA A 82 3.43 6.56 -17.37
C ALA A 82 3.81 5.46 -16.37
N MET A 83 4.87 5.67 -15.57
CA MET A 83 5.29 4.73 -14.53
C MET A 83 4.23 4.58 -13.44
N LEU A 84 3.75 5.70 -12.87
CA LEU A 84 2.74 5.69 -11.81
C LEU A 84 1.43 5.05 -12.28
N HIS A 85 1.00 5.34 -13.50
CA HIS A 85 -0.17 4.73 -14.10
C HIS A 85 0.01 3.21 -14.33
N ALA A 86 1.18 2.78 -14.80
CA ALA A 86 1.47 1.36 -15.01
C ALA A 86 1.54 0.55 -13.71
N LEU A 87 2.04 1.16 -12.63
CA LEU A 87 2.12 0.54 -11.30
C LEU A 87 0.78 0.50 -10.57
N ARG A 88 -0.25 1.19 -11.07
CA ARG A 88 -1.58 1.27 -10.45
C ARG A 88 -1.52 1.65 -8.97
N ILE A 89 -0.60 2.52 -8.60
CA ILE A 89 -0.54 3.04 -7.23
C ILE A 89 -1.89 3.76 -7.00
N PRO A 90 -2.66 3.40 -5.96
CA PRO A 90 -3.95 4.00 -5.68
C PRO A 90 -3.72 5.42 -5.19
N ILE A 91 -3.62 6.33 -6.14
CA ILE A 91 -3.47 7.75 -5.88
C ILE A 91 -4.75 8.39 -6.38
N LYS A 92 -5.67 8.73 -5.47
CA LYS A 92 -6.99 9.30 -5.79
C LYS A 92 -6.87 10.54 -6.71
N LYS A 93 -5.75 11.27 -6.65
CA LYS A 93 -5.34 12.27 -7.65
C LYS A 93 -3.83 12.34 -7.72
N LEU A 94 -3.22 12.18 -8.90
CA LEU A 94 -1.82 12.57 -9.17
C LEU A 94 -1.64 14.08 -8.97
N SER A 95 -1.35 14.50 -7.74
CA SER A 95 -1.06 15.89 -7.40
C SER A 95 0.42 16.20 -7.63
N ASP A 96 0.75 17.48 -7.86
CA ASP A 96 2.14 17.91 -8.07
C ASP A 96 3.06 17.52 -6.90
N LYS A 97 2.53 17.49 -5.68
CA LYS A 97 3.26 17.07 -4.47
C LYS A 97 3.67 15.60 -4.52
N GLU A 98 2.89 14.73 -5.15
CA GLU A 98 3.21 13.30 -5.21
C GLU A 98 4.25 13.02 -6.29
N ILE A 99 4.18 13.72 -7.42
CA ILE A 99 5.24 13.70 -8.44
C ILE A 99 6.56 14.15 -7.81
N GLU A 100 6.52 15.22 -7.00
CA GLU A 100 7.67 15.70 -6.23
C GLU A 100 8.16 14.64 -5.22
N SER A 101 7.25 13.94 -4.53
CA SER A 101 7.63 12.85 -3.62
C SER A 101 8.27 11.65 -4.31
N VAL A 102 7.94 11.39 -5.60
CA VAL A 102 8.57 10.34 -6.39
C VAL A 102 9.95 10.79 -6.89
N HIS A 103 10.12 12.07 -7.24
CA HIS A 103 11.42 12.66 -7.52
C HIS A 103 12.37 12.58 -6.31
N ASP A 104 11.84 12.67 -5.10
CA ASP A 104 12.62 12.47 -3.86
C ASP A 104 13.05 11.00 -3.64
N ARG A 105 12.52 10.04 -4.41
CA ARG A 105 12.76 8.59 -4.24
C ARG A 105 13.60 7.97 -5.34
N ILE A 106 13.46 8.43 -6.57
CA ILE A 106 14.17 7.89 -7.73
C ILE A 106 14.94 8.97 -8.48
N THR A 107 15.97 8.56 -9.20
CA THR A 107 16.63 9.42 -10.17
C THR A 107 16.99 8.67 -11.45
N THR A 108 17.42 9.41 -12.46
CA THR A 108 17.81 8.88 -13.77
C THR A 108 19.13 9.48 -14.22
N MET A 109 19.81 8.81 -15.15
CA MET A 109 21.03 9.35 -15.74
C MET A 109 20.83 10.72 -16.38
N GLU A 110 19.71 10.93 -17.07
CA GLU A 110 19.40 12.21 -17.71
C GLU A 110 19.26 13.35 -16.68
N TRP A 111 18.64 13.08 -15.53
CA TRP A 111 18.48 14.09 -14.48
C TRP A 111 19.80 14.44 -13.81
N GLU A 112 20.63 13.45 -13.49
CA GLU A 112 21.92 13.68 -12.84
C GLU A 112 22.95 14.35 -13.76
N LEU A 113 22.87 14.10 -15.07
CA LEU A 113 23.84 14.62 -16.05
C LEU A 113 23.31 15.83 -16.85
N GLY A 114 22.03 16.18 -16.71
CA GLY A 114 21.33 17.20 -17.50
C GLY A 114 21.06 16.83 -18.96
N GLN A 115 21.61 15.71 -19.43
CA GLN A 115 21.36 15.13 -20.75
C GLN A 115 21.66 13.64 -20.72
N LEU A 116 20.97 12.86 -21.54
CA LEU A 116 21.26 11.43 -21.66
C LEU A 116 22.54 11.19 -22.49
N PRO A 117 23.55 10.49 -21.95
CA PRO A 117 24.73 10.11 -22.73
C PRO A 117 24.38 9.09 -23.83
N ASP A 118 25.21 9.03 -24.87
CA ASP A 118 25.07 7.99 -25.89
C ASP A 118 25.16 6.58 -25.26
N LEU A 119 24.24 5.70 -25.64
CA LEU A 119 24.12 4.37 -25.05
C LEU A 119 25.37 3.51 -25.25
N SER A 120 26.12 3.70 -26.34
CA SER A 120 27.37 2.95 -26.57
C SER A 120 28.44 3.36 -25.54
N ARG A 121 28.50 4.64 -25.19
CA ARG A 121 29.39 5.15 -24.12
C ARG A 121 29.02 4.57 -22.78
N VAL A 122 27.72 4.50 -22.45
CA VAL A 122 27.24 3.91 -21.19
C VAL A 122 27.58 2.41 -21.12
N LYS A 123 27.30 1.65 -22.19
CA LYS A 123 27.63 0.23 -22.27
C LYS A 123 29.13 -0.03 -22.13
N LYS A 124 29.97 0.80 -22.76
CA LYS A 124 31.42 0.69 -22.63
C LYS A 124 31.89 0.92 -21.20
N ALA A 125 31.39 1.97 -20.53
CA ALA A 125 31.72 2.23 -19.14
C ALA A 125 31.32 1.07 -18.22
N LEU A 126 30.14 0.48 -18.44
CA LEU A 126 29.69 -0.72 -17.72
C LEU A 126 30.63 -1.91 -17.95
N ILE A 127 30.95 -2.23 -19.21
CA ILE A 127 31.87 -3.33 -19.56
C ILE A 127 33.24 -3.15 -18.89
N ASP A 128 33.81 -1.95 -18.99
CA ASP A 128 35.13 -1.63 -18.43
C ASP A 128 35.12 -1.74 -16.89
N ALA A 129 34.05 -1.27 -16.24
CA ALA A 129 33.93 -1.31 -14.78
C ALA A 129 33.64 -2.72 -14.25
N PHE A 130 32.75 -3.48 -14.89
CA PHE A 130 32.49 -4.88 -14.52
C PHE A 130 33.71 -5.77 -14.76
N SER A 131 34.46 -5.55 -15.86
CA SER A 131 35.71 -6.26 -16.13
C SER A 131 36.71 -6.08 -14.98
N LYS A 132 36.86 -4.86 -14.46
CA LYS A 132 37.70 -4.57 -13.28
C LYS A 132 37.13 -5.19 -12.01
N ALA A 133 35.84 -5.00 -11.72
CA ALA A 133 35.21 -5.45 -10.49
C ALA A 133 35.22 -6.98 -10.33
N LEU A 134 35.07 -7.71 -11.45
CA LEU A 134 35.05 -9.17 -11.48
C LEU A 134 36.43 -9.80 -11.79
N CYS A 135 37.46 -8.97 -12.01
CA CYS A 135 38.77 -9.41 -12.48
C CYS A 135 38.67 -10.34 -13.73
N ALA A 136 37.80 -9.98 -14.67
CA ALA A 136 37.44 -10.82 -15.82
C ALA A 136 37.68 -10.08 -17.14
N ASN A 137 38.09 -10.82 -18.17
CA ASN A 137 38.20 -10.30 -19.53
C ASN A 137 36.94 -10.61 -20.31
N PHE A 138 36.19 -9.58 -20.70
CA PHE A 138 34.99 -9.74 -21.50
C PHE A 138 35.31 -9.74 -22.99
N VAL A 139 34.71 -10.70 -23.70
CA VAL A 139 34.80 -10.82 -25.15
C VAL A 139 33.39 -10.70 -25.71
N GLN A 140 33.18 -9.73 -26.60
CA GLN A 140 31.91 -9.60 -27.30
C GLN A 140 31.73 -10.77 -28.25
N ARG A 141 30.58 -11.44 -28.16
CA ARG A 141 30.18 -12.54 -29.04
C ARG A 141 28.72 -12.40 -29.40
N ASP A 142 28.37 -12.85 -30.59
CA ASP A 142 26.98 -13.10 -30.96
C ASP A 142 26.48 -14.39 -30.30
N LEU A 143 25.15 -14.53 -30.25
CA LEU A 143 24.51 -15.77 -29.80
C LEU A 143 24.97 -16.94 -30.66
N SER A 144 25.32 -18.05 -30.01
CA SER A 144 25.63 -19.32 -30.66
C SER A 144 24.39 -19.95 -31.29
N ASP A 145 24.59 -20.89 -32.21
CA ASP A 145 23.50 -21.63 -32.85
C ASP A 145 22.60 -22.35 -31.83
N LEU A 146 23.19 -22.84 -30.73
CA LEU A 146 22.44 -23.45 -29.63
C LEU A 146 21.56 -22.43 -28.91
N GLU A 147 22.09 -21.25 -28.58
CA GLU A 147 21.34 -20.17 -27.92
C GLU A 147 20.23 -19.63 -28.82
N LEU A 148 20.48 -19.49 -30.13
CA LEU A 148 19.47 -19.10 -31.11
C LEU A 148 18.35 -20.13 -31.22
N SER A 149 18.70 -21.42 -31.25
CA SER A 149 17.74 -22.53 -31.25
C SER A 149 16.87 -22.51 -29.99
N LEU A 150 17.49 -22.41 -28.81
CA LEU A 150 16.78 -22.33 -27.53
C LEU A 150 15.91 -21.07 -27.43
N LEU A 151 16.40 -19.92 -27.90
CA LEU A 151 15.61 -18.69 -27.96
C LEU A 151 14.37 -18.90 -28.83
N SER A 152 14.53 -19.45 -30.04
CA SER A 152 13.40 -19.72 -30.93
C SER A 152 12.41 -20.73 -30.34
N GLU A 153 12.88 -21.73 -29.58
CA GLU A 153 12.03 -22.73 -28.92
C GLU A 153 11.28 -22.14 -27.72
N LYS A 154 11.95 -21.35 -26.87
CA LYS A 154 11.41 -20.89 -25.58
C LYS A 154 10.65 -19.56 -25.68
N LEU A 155 11.01 -18.68 -26.61
CA LEU A 155 10.41 -17.36 -26.73
C LEU A 155 8.88 -17.38 -26.91
N PRO A 156 8.28 -18.29 -27.73
CA PRO A 156 6.82 -18.37 -27.84
C PRO A 156 6.13 -18.64 -26.51
N ARG A 157 6.72 -19.51 -25.67
CA ARG A 157 6.24 -19.74 -24.31
C ARG A 157 6.38 -18.48 -23.47
N PHE A 158 7.52 -17.79 -23.51
CA PHE A 158 7.72 -16.57 -22.70
C PHE A 158 6.84 -15.39 -23.11
N HIS A 159 6.38 -15.36 -24.35
CA HIS A 159 5.38 -14.42 -24.85
C HIS A 159 3.93 -14.89 -24.64
N SER A 160 3.72 -16.13 -24.21
CA SER A 160 2.38 -16.68 -24.11
C SER A 160 1.63 -16.03 -22.93
N PRO A 161 0.31 -15.78 -23.07
CA PRO A 161 -0.52 -15.33 -21.95
C PRO A 161 -0.33 -16.24 -20.73
N GLU A 162 -0.26 -17.56 -20.91
CA GLU A 162 -0.09 -18.53 -19.83
C GLU A 162 1.24 -18.35 -19.07
N TRP A 163 2.30 -17.86 -19.71
CA TRP A 163 3.56 -17.56 -19.02
C TRP A 163 3.60 -16.17 -18.42
N ILE A 164 3.20 -15.14 -19.19
CA ILE A 164 3.19 -13.73 -18.76
C ILE A 164 2.23 -13.57 -17.58
N PHE A 165 1.09 -14.25 -17.63
CA PHE A 165 0.04 -14.19 -16.64
C PHE A 165 0.13 -15.32 -15.60
N ARG A 166 0.79 -16.45 -15.90
CA ARG A 166 0.81 -17.67 -15.06
C ARG A 166 -0.61 -18.09 -14.63
N GLU A 167 -0.74 -18.96 -13.63
CA GLU A 167 -1.97 -19.02 -12.82
C GLU A 167 -2.13 -17.66 -12.14
N ARG A 168 -2.73 -16.72 -12.85
CA ARG A 168 -2.90 -15.38 -12.33
C ARG A 168 -3.91 -15.46 -11.19
N ARG A 169 -3.49 -15.04 -9.99
CA ARG A 169 -4.44 -14.39 -9.08
C ARG A 169 -5.03 -13.19 -9.85
N PRO A 170 -6.35 -13.00 -9.85
CA PRO A 170 -7.05 -12.10 -10.76
C PRO A 170 -6.39 -10.71 -10.93
N LEU A 171 -6.31 -10.26 -12.19
CA LEU A 171 -5.68 -9.03 -12.70
C LEU A 171 -6.26 -7.72 -12.17
N ASP A 172 -7.48 -7.83 -11.68
CA ASP A 172 -8.39 -6.83 -11.15
C ASP A 172 -8.12 -6.51 -9.68
N LYS A 173 -7.22 -7.26 -9.01
CA LYS A 173 -7.04 -7.17 -7.56
C LYS A 173 -5.58 -7.01 -7.19
N VAL A 174 -5.15 -5.76 -7.01
CA VAL A 174 -3.84 -5.44 -6.42
C VAL A 174 -3.77 -6.13 -5.06
N ASN A 175 -2.71 -6.90 -4.79
CA ASN A 175 -2.45 -7.53 -3.48
C ASN A 175 -1.87 -6.52 -2.48
N GLU A 176 -2.28 -5.27 -2.62
CA GLU A 176 -1.79 -4.15 -1.83
C GLU A 176 -2.82 -3.88 -0.74
N MET A 177 -2.34 -3.87 0.49
CA MET A 177 -3.11 -3.41 1.64
C MET A 177 -2.55 -2.06 2.01
N HIS A 178 -3.42 -1.09 2.26
CA HIS A 178 -3.00 0.20 2.80
C HIS A 178 -3.82 0.62 4.01
N ALA A 179 -3.17 1.38 4.89
CA ALA A 179 -3.83 2.09 5.98
C ALA A 179 -3.17 3.46 6.14
N SER A 180 -3.96 4.40 6.64
CA SER A 180 -3.51 5.74 6.95
C SER A 180 -3.98 6.16 8.33
N ARG A 181 -3.12 6.85 9.06
CA ARG A 181 -3.42 7.33 10.41
C ARG A 181 -2.76 8.67 10.68
N LYS A 182 -3.49 9.54 11.38
CA LYS A 182 -2.98 10.82 11.89
C LYS A 182 -2.20 10.58 13.16
N THR A 183 -1.00 11.13 13.19
CA THR A 183 -0.11 11.16 14.35
C THR A 183 0.12 12.62 14.77
N PRO A 184 0.70 12.87 15.96
CA PRO A 184 1.15 14.21 16.33
C PRO A 184 2.13 14.85 15.33
N GLY A 185 2.85 14.04 14.55
CA GLY A 185 3.83 14.48 13.54
C GLY A 185 3.30 14.62 12.12
N GLY A 186 2.02 14.31 11.88
CA GLY A 186 1.41 14.26 10.54
C GLY A 186 0.67 12.93 10.30
N ILE A 187 -0.05 12.85 9.20
CA ILE A 187 -0.65 11.64 8.65
C ILE A 187 0.45 10.75 8.06
N VAL A 188 0.43 9.47 8.43
CA VAL A 188 1.29 8.43 7.90
C VAL A 188 0.41 7.45 7.13
N HIS A 189 0.78 7.17 5.89
CA HIS A 189 0.18 6.16 5.03
C HIS A 189 1.19 5.04 4.80
N ILE A 190 0.76 3.80 4.96
CA ILE A 190 1.57 2.62 4.69
C ILE A 190 0.81 1.73 3.72
N ALA A 191 1.39 1.49 2.56
CA ALA A 191 0.94 0.50 1.60
C ALA A 191 1.96 -0.65 1.54
N LEU A 192 1.48 -1.90 1.49
CA LEU A 192 2.33 -3.09 1.45
C LEU A 192 1.76 -4.15 0.52
N THR A 193 2.65 -4.91 -0.12
CA THR A 193 2.32 -6.15 -0.83
C THR A 193 3.02 -7.32 -0.16
N ILE A 194 2.30 -8.42 0.04
CA ILE A 194 2.83 -9.62 0.69
C ILE A 194 2.82 -10.80 -0.29
N ASP A 195 3.99 -11.42 -0.47
CA ASP A 195 4.12 -12.72 -1.13
C ASP A 195 4.64 -13.76 -0.13
N ARG A 196 3.95 -14.91 -0.05
CA ARG A 196 4.34 -16.05 0.81
C ARG A 196 4.70 -15.67 2.26
N GLY A 197 3.99 -14.69 2.82
CA GLY A 197 4.18 -14.21 4.20
C GLY A 197 5.37 -13.26 4.40
N LEU A 198 6.03 -12.82 3.32
CA LEU A 198 7.09 -11.83 3.33
C LEU A 198 6.60 -10.52 2.70
N ILE A 199 7.07 -9.39 3.22
CA ILE A 199 6.85 -8.07 2.62
C ILE A 199 7.63 -8.02 1.30
N GLU A 200 6.92 -8.00 0.19
CA GLU A 200 7.51 -7.90 -1.15
C GLU A 200 7.79 -6.44 -1.51
N ASN A 201 6.79 -5.57 -1.31
CA ASN A 201 6.92 -4.12 -1.46
C ASN A 201 6.30 -3.42 -0.26
N ILE A 202 6.85 -2.25 0.06
CA ILE A 202 6.33 -1.33 1.07
C ILE A 202 6.54 0.09 0.59
N LEU A 203 5.55 0.94 0.82
CA LEU A 203 5.57 2.36 0.58
C LEU A 203 5.06 3.07 1.85
N ILE A 204 5.90 3.94 2.41
CA ILE A 204 5.57 4.79 3.56
C ILE A 204 5.55 6.23 3.07
N THR A 205 4.38 6.86 3.09
CA THR A 205 4.16 8.24 2.63
C THR A 205 3.36 9.01 3.66
N GLY A 206 3.23 10.33 3.49
CA GLY A 206 2.44 11.18 4.38
C GLY A 206 2.96 12.60 4.49
N ASP A 207 2.28 13.41 5.29
CA ASP A 207 2.61 14.82 5.53
C ASP A 207 3.40 15.01 6.84
N PHE A 208 4.38 14.14 7.07
CA PHE A 208 5.27 14.19 8.22
C PHE A 208 6.72 14.49 7.83
N PHE A 209 7.52 14.91 8.80
CA PHE A 209 8.93 15.20 8.60
C PHE A 209 9.82 14.03 9.04
N ALA A 210 10.86 13.76 8.26
CA ALA A 210 11.89 12.78 8.59
C ALA A 210 13.28 13.41 8.43
N TYR A 211 14.14 13.18 9.43
CA TYR A 211 15.52 13.64 9.43
C TYR A 211 16.46 12.46 9.71
N PRO A 212 17.39 12.15 8.78
CA PRO A 212 17.53 12.73 7.44
C PRO A 212 16.35 12.37 6.52
N ARG A 213 16.09 13.15 5.46
CA ARG A 213 14.97 12.90 4.52
C ARG A 213 14.99 11.48 3.93
N ARG A 214 16.19 10.93 3.65
CA ARG A 214 16.40 9.56 3.14
C ARG A 214 16.01 8.45 4.13
N ALA A 215 15.75 8.76 5.39
CA ALA A 215 15.47 7.74 6.40
C ALA A 215 14.25 6.88 6.07
N ILE A 216 13.25 7.44 5.38
CA ILE A 216 12.04 6.70 5.00
C ILE A 216 12.32 5.68 3.91
N THR A 217 13.06 6.06 2.87
CA THR A 217 13.46 5.12 1.81
C THR A 217 14.41 4.04 2.34
N ASP A 218 15.30 4.39 3.27
CA ASP A 218 16.18 3.43 3.94
C ASP A 218 15.38 2.46 4.84
N LEU A 219 14.35 2.95 5.56
CA LEU A 219 13.45 2.13 6.37
C LEU A 219 12.64 1.16 5.50
N GLU A 220 12.05 1.63 4.41
CA GLU A 220 11.33 0.82 3.42
C GLU A 220 12.24 -0.31 2.88
N ALA A 221 13.49 0.01 2.54
CA ALA A 221 14.46 -0.96 2.07
C ALA A 221 14.81 -2.02 3.14
N SER A 222 14.89 -1.62 4.41
CA SER A 222 15.19 -2.53 5.52
C SER A 222 14.08 -3.58 5.76
N LEU A 223 12.82 -3.20 5.49
CA LEU A 223 11.62 -4.01 5.66
C LEU A 223 11.32 -4.93 4.45
N LYS A 224 12.03 -4.78 3.33
CA LYS A 224 11.86 -5.68 2.19
C LYS A 224 12.33 -7.09 2.52
N PHE A 225 11.52 -8.07 2.10
CA PHE A 225 11.71 -9.51 2.30
C PHE A 225 11.74 -9.96 3.76
N THR A 226 11.17 -9.17 4.67
CA THR A 226 11.04 -9.56 6.07
C THR A 226 9.67 -10.19 6.33
N PRO A 227 9.53 -11.05 7.35
CA PRO A 227 8.23 -11.61 7.72
C PRO A 227 7.20 -10.51 7.98
N ALA A 228 6.02 -10.63 7.37
CA ALA A 228 4.91 -9.71 7.54
C ALA A 228 4.18 -9.97 8.89
N ARG A 229 4.92 -9.80 9.99
CA ARG A 229 4.44 -9.97 11.38
C ARG A 229 4.77 -8.72 12.19
N ALA A 230 3.84 -8.32 13.05
CA ALA A 230 3.98 -7.10 13.85
C ALA A 230 5.25 -7.10 14.70
N GLU A 231 5.63 -8.25 15.28
CA GLU A 231 6.85 -8.39 16.08
C GLU A 231 8.12 -8.18 15.24
N SER A 232 8.21 -8.85 14.08
CA SER A 232 9.35 -8.72 13.16
C SER A 232 9.51 -7.28 12.68
N ILE A 233 8.42 -6.63 12.28
CA ILE A 233 8.45 -5.23 11.83
C ILE A 233 8.87 -4.31 12.97
N ARG A 234 8.31 -4.48 14.17
CA ARG A 234 8.64 -3.66 15.34
C ARG A 234 10.12 -3.73 15.68
N GLU A 235 10.71 -4.92 15.68
CA GLU A 235 12.14 -5.11 15.94
C GLU A 235 12.99 -4.34 14.93
N ILE A 236 12.67 -4.45 13.64
CA ILE A 236 13.39 -3.77 12.57
C ILE A 236 13.23 -2.25 12.66
N VAL A 237 12.00 -1.75 12.83
CA VAL A 237 11.72 -0.31 12.95
C VAL A 237 12.44 0.28 14.17
N ALA A 238 12.34 -0.38 15.32
CA ALA A 238 12.98 0.11 16.54
C ALA A 238 14.52 0.12 16.44
N ALA A 239 15.12 -0.94 15.88
CA ALA A 239 16.56 -1.00 15.63
C ALA A 239 16.98 0.07 14.62
N PHE A 240 16.25 0.21 13.50
CA PHE A 240 16.55 1.16 12.44
C PHE A 240 16.55 2.61 12.95
N LEU A 241 15.50 3.02 13.68
CA LEU A 241 15.40 4.38 14.20
C LEU A 241 16.53 4.70 15.19
N LYS A 242 16.91 3.72 16.02
CA LYS A 242 17.97 3.88 17.02
C LYS A 242 19.36 3.91 16.40
N ASP A 243 19.66 2.97 15.50
CA ASP A 243 21.02 2.76 14.98
C ASP A 243 21.42 3.82 13.94
N ASN A 244 20.45 4.47 13.29
CA ASN A 244 20.68 5.47 12.25
C ASN A 244 20.41 6.91 12.70
N ASP A 245 20.18 7.15 14.01
CA ASP A 245 19.86 8.46 14.60
C ASP A 245 18.72 9.19 13.84
N VAL A 246 17.69 8.43 13.46
CA VAL A 246 16.58 8.95 12.65
C VAL A 246 15.57 9.63 13.56
N GLN A 247 15.19 10.85 13.19
CA GLN A 247 14.18 11.62 13.90
C GLN A 247 12.94 11.74 13.02
N LEU A 248 11.81 11.28 13.57
CA LEU A 248 10.47 11.50 13.04
C LEU A 248 9.69 12.35 14.05
N PRO A 249 9.79 13.69 14.01
CA PRO A 249 9.16 14.54 15.02
C PRO A 249 7.64 14.28 15.12
N GLY A 250 7.18 13.89 16.31
CA GLY A 250 5.77 13.57 16.56
C GLY A 250 5.31 12.18 16.11
N ILE A 251 6.23 11.32 15.63
CA ILE A 251 5.96 9.92 15.27
C ILE A 251 6.96 9.03 16.03
N ASP A 252 6.47 8.29 17.01
CA ASP A 252 7.26 7.26 17.69
C ASP A 252 7.05 5.87 17.05
N VAL A 253 7.81 4.88 17.54
CA VAL A 253 7.70 3.48 17.08
C VAL A 253 6.27 2.96 17.26
N ASP A 254 5.59 3.32 18.35
CA ASP A 254 4.24 2.83 18.61
C ASP A 254 3.22 3.42 17.64
N ALA A 255 3.36 4.70 17.28
CA ALA A 255 2.55 5.36 16.27
C ALA A 255 2.71 4.69 14.89
N LEU A 256 3.95 4.41 14.46
CA LEU A 256 4.20 3.66 13.22
C LEU A 256 3.60 2.25 13.29
N MET A 257 3.81 1.56 14.41
CA MET A 257 3.33 0.19 14.59
C MET A 257 1.81 0.08 14.61
N LYS A 258 1.08 1.12 15.01
CA LYS A 258 -0.38 1.17 14.84
C LYS A 258 -0.76 1.10 13.35
N VAL A 259 -0.13 1.93 12.51
CA VAL A 259 -0.42 1.93 11.07
C VAL A 259 -0.04 0.59 10.44
N PHE A 260 1.15 0.05 10.78
CA PHE A 260 1.54 -1.28 10.32
C PHE A 260 0.57 -2.37 10.75
N SER A 261 0.05 -2.31 11.98
CA SER A 261 -0.87 -3.32 12.50
C SER A 261 -2.21 -3.26 11.75
N GLU A 262 -2.73 -2.07 11.49
CA GLU A 262 -3.94 -1.87 10.68
C GLU A 262 -3.74 -2.39 9.26
N THR A 263 -2.62 -2.07 8.61
CA THR A 263 -2.33 -2.54 7.26
C THR A 263 -2.17 -4.08 7.22
N LEU A 264 -1.51 -4.67 8.21
CA LEU A 264 -1.37 -6.13 8.31
C LEU A 264 -2.70 -6.81 8.63
N GLU A 265 -3.57 -6.21 9.43
CA GLU A 265 -4.87 -6.79 9.78
C GLU A 265 -5.73 -7.00 8.52
N LYS A 266 -5.69 -6.05 7.57
CA LYS A 266 -6.40 -6.14 6.29
C LYS A 266 -6.03 -7.39 5.47
N THR A 267 -4.85 -7.96 5.69
CA THR A 267 -4.45 -9.22 5.04
C THR A 267 -5.31 -10.42 5.46
N THR A 268 -5.90 -10.36 6.66
CA THR A 268 -6.77 -11.41 7.21
C THR A 268 -8.22 -11.27 6.74
N TYR A 269 -8.60 -10.13 6.16
CA TYR A 269 -9.98 -9.88 5.76
C TYR A 269 -10.38 -10.77 4.58
N THR A 270 -9.42 -11.20 3.77
CA THR A 270 -9.67 -12.17 2.71
C THR A 270 -10.13 -13.53 3.23
N ASP A 271 -9.74 -13.91 4.44
CA ASP A 271 -10.21 -15.15 5.08
C ASP A 271 -11.70 -15.07 5.48
N LEU A 272 -12.26 -13.85 5.54
CA LEU A 272 -13.67 -13.58 5.81
C LEU A 272 -14.52 -13.52 4.53
N GLY A 273 -13.92 -13.78 3.36
CA GLY A 273 -14.59 -13.73 2.07
C GLY A 273 -14.69 -12.34 1.45
N LEU A 274 -14.08 -11.33 2.08
CA LEU A 274 -13.89 -10.01 1.48
C LEU A 274 -12.81 -10.11 0.40
N ASP A 275 -13.02 -9.44 -0.73
CA ASP A 275 -12.00 -9.41 -1.77
C ASP A 275 -11.01 -8.26 -1.56
N ARG A 276 -9.88 -8.34 -2.25
CA ARG A 276 -8.73 -7.45 -2.03
C ARG A 276 -8.96 -6.00 -2.47
N GLY A 277 -9.98 -5.71 -3.28
CA GLY A 277 -10.40 -4.32 -3.50
C GLY A 277 -11.13 -3.80 -2.27
N GLU A 278 -12.12 -4.58 -1.80
CA GLU A 278 -12.98 -4.22 -0.67
C GLU A 278 -12.21 -4.05 0.65
N VAL A 279 -11.10 -4.77 0.88
CA VAL A 279 -10.37 -4.68 2.17
C VAL A 279 -9.81 -3.28 2.45
N ASN A 280 -9.45 -2.54 1.40
CA ASN A 280 -8.88 -1.21 1.54
C ASN A 280 -9.93 -0.17 1.90
N ASP A 281 -11.17 -0.39 1.46
CA ASP A 281 -12.34 0.45 1.72
C ASP A 281 -12.93 0.27 3.11
N ILE A 282 -12.31 -0.54 3.97
CA ILE A 282 -12.79 -0.82 5.32
C ILE A 282 -11.89 -0.13 6.36
N TYR A 283 -12.51 0.65 7.23
CA TYR A 283 -11.89 1.31 8.38
C TYR A 283 -12.51 0.80 9.68
N ILE A 284 -11.67 0.50 10.67
CA ILE A 284 -12.11 -0.08 11.95
C ILE A 284 -11.93 0.92 13.08
N VAL A 285 -12.90 0.95 13.98
CA VAL A 285 -12.91 1.83 15.15
C VAL A 285 -12.99 0.98 16.43
N ASN A 286 -12.02 1.16 17.33
CA ASN A 286 -11.96 0.58 18.68
C ASN A 286 -11.92 -0.97 18.79
N THR A 287 -11.67 -1.71 17.70
CA THR A 287 -11.60 -3.19 17.69
C THR A 287 -10.83 -3.69 16.46
N SER A 288 -10.72 -5.01 16.28
CA SER A 288 -10.44 -5.64 14.99
C SER A 288 -11.72 -5.90 14.20
N LEU A 289 -11.63 -6.08 12.87
CA LEU A 289 -12.80 -6.42 12.04
C LEU A 289 -13.47 -7.71 12.53
N ARG A 290 -12.68 -8.74 12.83
CA ARG A 290 -13.21 -10.00 13.38
C ARG A 290 -13.96 -9.78 14.70
N GLY A 291 -13.40 -8.98 15.61
CA GLY A 291 -14.06 -8.64 16.87
C GLY A 291 -15.37 -7.88 16.66
N ALA A 292 -15.41 -6.94 15.70
CA ALA A 292 -16.64 -6.23 15.33
C ALA A 292 -17.70 -7.19 14.77
N LEU A 293 -17.30 -8.09 13.86
CA LEU A 293 -18.20 -9.05 13.22
C LEU A 293 -18.78 -10.05 14.23
N GLU A 294 -17.97 -10.54 15.17
CA GLU A 294 -18.37 -11.47 16.24
C GLU A 294 -19.33 -10.82 17.24
N LYS A 295 -19.05 -9.58 17.66
CA LYS A 295 -19.94 -8.80 18.53
C LYS A 295 -21.25 -8.43 17.83
N GLY A 296 -21.14 -8.16 16.53
CA GLY A 296 -22.20 -7.79 15.62
C GLY A 296 -22.65 -6.33 15.73
N PHE A 297 -23.52 -5.95 14.80
CA PHE A 297 -24.02 -4.58 14.68
C PHE A 297 -25.49 -4.50 15.09
N ASP A 298 -25.86 -3.41 15.74
CA ASP A 298 -27.27 -3.07 16.01
C ASP A 298 -27.69 -1.73 15.39
N THR A 299 -26.71 -0.96 14.86
CA THR A 299 -26.93 0.36 14.30
C THR A 299 -26.21 0.49 12.95
N ILE A 300 -26.86 1.13 11.97
CA ILE A 300 -26.27 1.56 10.70
C ILE A 300 -26.26 3.08 10.64
N LEU A 301 -25.10 3.68 10.37
CA LEU A 301 -24.92 5.13 10.24
C LEU A 301 -24.76 5.51 8.78
N VAL A 302 -25.70 6.30 8.25
CA VAL A 302 -25.71 6.72 6.84
C VAL A 302 -25.40 8.20 6.75
N PRO A 303 -24.36 8.64 6.02
CA PRO A 303 -24.09 10.06 5.88
C PRO A 303 -25.15 10.74 5.00
N TYR A 304 -25.56 11.96 5.36
CA TYR A 304 -26.61 12.71 4.64
C TYR A 304 -26.28 12.95 3.16
N CYS A 305 -24.99 13.01 2.81
CA CYS A 305 -24.52 13.24 1.46
C CYS A 305 -24.85 12.09 0.49
N CYS A 306 -25.20 10.91 1.00
CA CYS A 306 -25.70 9.78 0.21
C CYS A 306 -27.19 9.87 -0.14
N LYS A 307 -27.92 10.85 0.42
CA LYS A 307 -29.27 11.18 -0.03
C LYS A 307 -29.20 12.04 -1.30
N SER A 308 -30.27 12.10 -2.08
CA SER A 308 -30.36 13.05 -3.22
C SER A 308 -30.39 14.51 -2.72
N LEU A 309 -29.91 15.46 -3.54
CA LEU A 309 -29.97 16.90 -3.25
C LEU A 309 -31.41 17.42 -3.10
N SER A 310 -32.36 16.81 -3.82
CA SER A 310 -33.79 17.16 -3.75
C SER A 310 -34.54 16.39 -2.66
N CYS A 311 -33.86 15.58 -1.85
CA CYS A 311 -34.50 14.76 -0.82
C CYS A 311 -35.01 15.64 0.34
N GLY A 312 -36.33 15.62 0.60
CA GLY A 312 -36.93 16.31 1.75
C GLY A 312 -36.45 15.81 3.12
N PHE A 313 -35.84 14.61 3.17
CA PHE A 313 -35.23 14.04 4.38
C PHE A 313 -33.70 14.19 4.42
N ARG A 314 -33.08 14.96 3.51
CA ARG A 314 -31.60 15.08 3.44
C ARG A 314 -31.00 15.48 4.80
N ASN A 315 -31.57 16.50 5.43
CA ASN A 315 -31.09 17.04 6.71
C ASN A 315 -31.91 16.53 7.92
N HIS A 316 -32.46 15.32 7.80
CA HIS A 316 -33.22 14.67 8.86
C HIS A 316 -32.62 13.30 9.18
N VAL A 317 -32.69 12.92 10.45
CA VAL A 317 -32.18 11.63 10.96
C VAL A 317 -32.94 10.44 10.34
N GLU A 318 -34.21 10.65 10.03
CA GLU A 318 -35.12 9.64 9.47
C GLU A 318 -35.04 9.59 7.93
N CYS A 319 -35.64 8.55 7.35
CA CYS A 319 -35.76 8.37 5.90
C CYS A 319 -37.18 7.94 5.56
N GLY A 320 -37.77 8.54 4.53
CA GLY A 320 -39.08 8.15 4.00
C GLY A 320 -39.06 6.92 3.10
N ILE A 321 -37.89 6.31 2.85
CA ILE A 321 -37.71 5.10 2.02
C ILE A 321 -38.36 5.26 0.64
N CYS A 322 -37.96 6.31 -0.09
CA CYS A 322 -38.54 6.63 -1.39
C CYS A 322 -37.88 5.88 -2.57
N GLY A 323 -36.75 5.18 -2.33
CA GLY A 323 -35.98 4.49 -3.37
C GLY A 323 -35.14 5.41 -4.27
N GLY A 324 -35.08 6.72 -3.98
CA GLY A 324 -34.42 7.72 -4.84
C GLY A 324 -32.93 7.97 -4.58
N CYS A 325 -32.28 7.16 -3.73
CA CYS A 325 -30.86 7.28 -3.37
C CYS A 325 -30.37 6.04 -2.63
N ASP A 326 -29.05 5.89 -2.51
CA ASP A 326 -28.38 4.73 -1.90
C ASP A 326 -28.69 4.53 -0.42
N ALA A 327 -29.15 5.57 0.28
CA ALA A 327 -29.61 5.43 1.65
C ALA A 327 -30.86 4.54 1.78
N SER A 328 -31.77 4.53 0.78
CA SER A 328 -33.07 3.84 0.90
C SER A 328 -32.92 2.33 1.12
N PRO A 329 -32.10 1.59 0.35
CA PRO A 329 -31.84 0.16 0.58
C PRO A 329 -31.38 -0.18 2.00
N LEU A 330 -30.54 0.65 2.63
CA LEU A 330 -30.06 0.40 3.99
C LEU A 330 -31.17 0.57 5.04
N TYR A 331 -32.06 1.56 4.86
CA TYR A 331 -33.22 1.73 5.74
C TYR A 331 -34.22 0.58 5.60
N GLU A 332 -34.46 0.07 4.40
CA GLU A 332 -35.28 -1.13 4.18
C GLU A 332 -34.66 -2.35 4.88
N LEU A 333 -33.36 -2.57 4.66
CA LEU A 333 -32.61 -3.66 5.26
C LEU A 333 -32.65 -3.60 6.79
N GLY A 334 -32.41 -2.42 7.36
CA GLY A 334 -32.45 -2.22 8.80
C GLY A 334 -33.83 -2.50 9.39
N SER A 335 -34.91 -2.06 8.73
CA SER A 335 -36.28 -2.38 9.15
C SER A 335 -36.57 -3.88 9.11
N GLN A 336 -36.07 -4.60 8.11
CA GLN A 336 -36.28 -6.05 7.98
C GLN A 336 -35.49 -6.85 9.02
N GLN A 337 -34.31 -6.36 9.41
CA GLN A 337 -33.38 -7.06 10.31
C GLN A 337 -33.43 -6.57 11.76
N GLY A 338 -34.26 -5.56 12.06
CA GLY A 338 -34.35 -4.96 13.38
C GLY A 338 -33.11 -4.12 13.76
N LEU A 339 -32.37 -3.61 12.77
CA LEU A 339 -31.24 -2.71 12.97
C LEU A 339 -31.72 -1.25 12.98
N ARG A 340 -31.15 -0.44 13.86
CA ARG A 340 -31.42 1.00 13.90
C ARG A 340 -30.65 1.69 12.78
N VAL A 341 -31.32 2.40 11.87
CA VAL A 341 -30.63 3.16 10.80
C VAL A 341 -30.78 4.66 11.06
N LEU A 342 -29.65 5.36 11.17
CA LEU A 342 -29.61 6.79 11.49
C LEU A 342 -28.86 7.57 10.41
N THR A 343 -29.45 8.65 9.92
CA THR A 343 -28.74 9.57 9.03
C THR A 343 -27.90 10.54 9.85
N ILE A 344 -26.61 10.59 9.57
CA ILE A 344 -25.67 11.57 10.15
C ILE A 344 -25.70 12.83 9.30
N ILE A 345 -25.99 13.97 9.94
CA ILE A 345 -26.28 15.27 9.28
C ILE A 345 -25.02 16.13 9.24
N ASP A 346 -24.27 16.12 10.33
CA ASP A 346 -22.99 16.81 10.46
C ASP A 346 -22.14 16.11 11.53
N TYR A 347 -20.95 16.66 11.76
CA TYR A 347 -19.98 16.10 12.70
C TYR A 347 -20.40 16.21 14.17
N GLU A 348 -21.12 17.26 14.56
CA GLU A 348 -21.62 17.39 15.94
C GLU A 348 -22.73 16.37 16.22
N HIS A 349 -23.65 16.21 15.26
CA HIS A 349 -24.67 15.18 15.32
C HIS A 349 -24.07 13.76 15.40
N LEU A 350 -22.97 13.50 14.69
CA LEU A 350 -22.26 12.21 14.82
C LEU A 350 -21.78 11.97 16.26
N LYS A 351 -21.14 12.94 16.90
CA LYS A 351 -20.67 12.81 18.28
C LYS A 351 -21.82 12.57 19.25
N GLU A 352 -22.95 13.26 19.08
CA GLU A 352 -24.16 13.02 19.87
C GLU A 352 -24.70 11.59 19.69
N VAL A 353 -24.73 11.09 18.45
CA VAL A 353 -25.16 9.72 18.15
C VAL A 353 -24.23 8.70 18.80
N LEU A 354 -22.91 8.85 18.65
CA LEU A 354 -21.94 7.93 19.25
C LEU A 354 -22.01 7.93 20.78
N SER A 355 -22.19 9.10 21.42
CA SER A 355 -22.42 9.19 22.86
C SER A 355 -23.68 8.41 23.29
N LYS A 356 -24.76 8.50 22.52
CA LYS A 356 -25.98 7.73 22.79
C LYS A 356 -25.77 6.23 22.58
N LEU A 357 -24.98 5.81 21.60
CA LEU A 357 -24.65 4.39 21.40
C LEU A 357 -23.90 3.81 22.61
N ASP A 358 -22.96 4.58 23.18
CA ASP A 358 -22.26 4.21 24.40
C ASP A 358 -23.22 4.07 25.59
N GLU A 359 -24.13 5.04 25.78
CA GLU A 359 -25.15 4.99 26.83
C GLU A 359 -26.11 3.80 26.68
N TRP A 360 -26.45 3.45 25.44
CA TRP A 360 -27.31 2.30 25.14
C TRP A 360 -26.60 0.96 25.26
N GLY A 361 -25.27 0.94 25.44
CA GLY A 361 -24.49 -0.30 25.43
C GLY A 361 -24.58 -1.02 24.10
N SER A 362 -24.54 -0.26 22.99
CA SER A 362 -24.65 -0.79 21.62
C SER A 362 -23.61 -1.87 21.36
N LYS A 363 -24.01 -2.88 20.58
CA LYS A 363 -23.09 -3.92 20.09
C LYS A 363 -22.02 -3.32 19.19
N GLY A 364 -22.41 -2.39 18.33
CA GLY A 364 -21.52 -1.72 17.39
C GLY A 364 -22.32 -1.15 16.22
N TYR A 365 -21.65 -0.31 15.44
CA TYR A 365 -22.25 0.31 14.26
C TYR A 365 -21.50 -0.05 12.97
N LEU A 366 -22.27 -0.19 11.88
CA LEU A 366 -21.74 -0.17 10.52
C LEU A 366 -22.04 1.21 9.92
N GLY A 367 -21.04 1.92 9.44
CA GLY A 367 -21.23 3.24 8.83
C GLY A 367 -20.51 3.37 7.50
N ALA A 368 -20.57 4.57 6.94
CA ALA A 368 -19.83 4.91 5.74
C ALA A 368 -19.25 6.33 5.84
N CYS A 369 -18.04 6.52 5.35
CA CYS A 369 -17.35 7.80 5.30
C CYS A 369 -16.36 7.84 4.13
N CYS A 370 -15.76 9.00 3.86
CA CYS A 370 -14.62 9.07 2.95
C CYS A 370 -13.29 9.04 3.73
N GLU A 371 -12.24 8.57 3.08
CA GLU A 371 -10.90 8.38 3.65
C GLU A 371 -10.36 9.67 4.27
N ALA A 372 -10.45 10.78 3.52
CA ALA A 372 -10.02 12.09 3.99
C ALA A 372 -10.74 12.55 5.27
N TRP A 373 -12.02 12.18 5.42
CA TRP A 373 -12.76 12.45 6.65
C TRP A 373 -12.28 11.53 7.78
N TYR A 374 -12.07 10.24 7.52
CA TYR A 374 -11.58 9.27 8.50
C TYR A 374 -10.19 9.67 9.03
N GLU A 375 -9.26 10.02 8.14
CA GLU A 375 -7.91 10.48 8.51
C GLU A 375 -7.94 11.68 9.46
N LYS A 376 -8.89 12.59 9.26
CA LYS A 376 -9.02 13.78 10.11
C LYS A 376 -9.66 13.50 11.46
N HIS A 377 -10.56 12.51 11.53
CA HIS A 377 -11.51 12.33 12.65
C HIS A 377 -11.44 10.98 13.38
N HIS A 378 -10.63 10.01 12.95
CA HIS A 378 -10.53 8.70 13.62
C HIS A 378 -10.14 8.81 15.10
N LEU A 379 -9.26 9.74 15.48
CA LEU A 379 -8.93 9.98 16.89
C LEU A 379 -10.15 10.41 17.70
N ASP A 380 -11.08 11.16 17.08
CA ASP A 380 -12.32 11.57 17.73
C ASP A 380 -13.26 10.38 17.92
N LEU A 381 -13.30 9.46 16.94
CA LEU A 381 -14.07 8.22 17.01
C LEU A 381 -13.55 7.28 18.11
N GLU A 382 -12.23 7.25 18.30
CA GLU A 382 -11.58 6.46 19.35
C GLU A 382 -11.85 6.97 20.77
N MET A 383 -12.41 8.17 20.93
CA MET A 383 -12.82 8.69 22.24
C MET A 383 -14.09 8.00 22.78
N PHE A 384 -14.87 7.37 21.90
CA PHE A 384 -16.10 6.65 22.26
C PHE A 384 -15.81 5.17 22.53
N LYS A 385 -16.68 4.49 23.29
CA LYS A 385 -16.51 3.06 23.62
C LYS A 385 -17.07 2.13 22.56
N THR A 386 -18.05 2.59 21.80
CA THR A 386 -18.73 1.79 20.79
C THR A 386 -17.78 1.50 19.63
N SER A 387 -17.66 0.22 19.30
CA SER A 387 -16.88 -0.25 18.16
C SER A 387 -17.63 -0.02 16.85
N GLY A 388 -16.88 0.31 15.80
CA GLY A 388 -17.43 0.64 14.50
C GLY A 388 -16.68 -0.01 13.35
N VAL A 389 -17.41 -0.28 12.27
CA VAL A 389 -16.83 -0.55 10.95
C VAL A 389 -17.36 0.53 10.01
N LEU A 390 -16.47 1.22 9.31
CA LEU A 390 -16.80 2.23 8.33
C LEU A 390 -16.37 1.72 6.95
N VAL A 391 -17.24 1.94 5.95
CA VAL A 391 -16.97 1.61 4.55
C VAL A 391 -16.75 2.89 3.76
N GLU A 392 -15.76 2.88 2.87
CA GLU A 392 -15.46 4.01 1.99
C GLU A 392 -16.66 4.35 1.10
N ILE A 393 -16.89 5.64 0.89
CA ILE A 393 -17.87 6.14 -0.08
C ILE A 393 -17.16 6.63 -1.35
N ASP A 394 -17.72 6.29 -2.50
CA ASP A 394 -17.20 6.74 -3.78
C ASP A 394 -17.64 8.19 -4.06
N SER A 395 -16.66 9.09 -4.24
CA SER A 395 -16.71 10.33 -5.04
C SER A 395 -15.67 11.36 -4.56
N ASN A 396 -15.40 12.38 -5.39
CA ASN A 396 -14.70 13.62 -5.00
C ASN A 396 -15.27 14.14 -3.67
N SER A 397 -14.56 13.86 -2.57
CA SER A 397 -15.00 14.20 -1.23
C SER A 397 -15.12 15.72 -1.09
N CYS A 398 -15.87 16.17 -0.08
CA CYS A 398 -15.89 17.59 0.26
C CYS A 398 -14.49 18.15 0.56
N TYR A 399 -13.56 17.28 0.96
CA TYR A 399 -12.15 17.60 1.16
C TYR A 399 -11.40 17.76 -0.17
N ASP A 400 -11.66 16.90 -1.16
CA ASP A 400 -11.08 16.97 -2.51
C ASP A 400 -11.44 18.25 -3.28
N LEU A 401 -12.50 18.92 -2.86
CA LEU A 401 -13.01 20.16 -3.44
C LEU A 401 -12.72 21.41 -2.57
N GLY A 402 -12.03 21.25 -1.43
CA GLY A 402 -11.75 22.35 -0.50
C GLY A 402 -12.98 22.91 0.23
N MET A 403 -14.08 22.15 0.26
CA MET A 403 -15.40 22.55 0.79
C MET A 403 -15.64 22.02 2.21
N GLU A 404 -14.58 21.65 2.94
CA GLU A 404 -14.65 21.02 4.27
C GLU A 404 -15.53 21.80 5.26
N LYS A 405 -15.39 23.14 5.32
CA LYS A 405 -16.17 23.99 6.24
C LYS A 405 -17.66 23.96 5.95
N ILE A 406 -18.04 23.76 4.69
CA ILE A 406 -19.43 23.72 4.24
C ILE A 406 -20.04 22.36 4.54
N ALA A 407 -19.27 21.29 4.35
CA ALA A 407 -19.68 19.94 4.70
C ALA A 407 -19.82 19.72 6.21
N HIS A 408 -18.91 20.29 7.01
CA HIS A 408 -19.00 20.32 8.48
C HIS A 408 -20.26 21.01 8.99
N GLN A 409 -20.87 21.89 8.19
CA GLN A 409 -22.12 22.59 8.52
C GLN A 409 -23.37 21.92 7.94
N GLY A 410 -23.25 20.71 7.36
CA GLY A 410 -24.38 20.01 6.73
C GLY A 410 -24.86 20.64 5.40
N LYS A 411 -24.06 21.51 4.79
CA LYS A 411 -24.43 22.27 3.58
C LYS A 411 -23.75 21.76 2.31
N TYR A 412 -23.23 20.53 2.32
CA TYR A 412 -22.55 19.98 1.16
C TYR A 412 -23.56 19.68 0.03
N GLU A 413 -23.40 20.38 -1.10
CA GLU A 413 -24.27 20.30 -2.28
C GLU A 413 -23.77 19.32 -3.36
N ASN A 414 -23.02 18.29 -2.96
CA ASN A 414 -22.71 17.15 -3.82
C ASN A 414 -23.28 15.86 -3.22
N GLN A 415 -23.52 14.89 -4.10
CA GLN A 415 -24.01 13.57 -3.75
C GLN A 415 -22.87 12.56 -3.84
N THR A 416 -22.71 11.75 -2.79
CA THR A 416 -21.75 10.65 -2.71
C THR A 416 -22.48 9.31 -2.83
N ASN A 417 -21.81 8.28 -3.31
CA ASN A 417 -22.42 6.96 -3.46
C ASN A 417 -21.91 5.99 -2.39
N LEU A 418 -22.79 5.12 -1.89
CA LEU A 418 -22.41 4.08 -0.92
C LEU A 418 -21.95 2.83 -1.65
N ASP A 419 -20.91 2.17 -1.13
CA ASP A 419 -20.64 0.78 -1.51
C ASP A 419 -21.60 -0.17 -0.77
N LEU A 420 -22.81 -0.28 -1.32
CA LEU A 420 -23.85 -1.13 -0.75
C LEU A 420 -23.46 -2.61 -0.76
N ASP A 421 -22.68 -3.05 -1.74
CA ASP A 421 -22.27 -4.45 -1.87
C ASP A 421 -21.36 -4.84 -0.70
N VAL A 422 -20.35 -4.02 -0.38
CA VAL A 422 -19.45 -4.24 0.76
C VAL A 422 -20.19 -4.14 2.09
N MET A 423 -21.05 -3.13 2.26
CA MET A 423 -21.81 -2.96 3.50
C MET A 423 -22.73 -4.15 3.78
N VAL A 424 -23.49 -4.61 2.76
CA VAL A 424 -24.38 -5.77 2.89
C VAL A 424 -23.57 -7.04 3.17
N LYS A 425 -22.42 -7.20 2.51
CA LYS A 425 -21.53 -8.34 2.72
C LYS A 425 -21.01 -8.41 4.16
N ILE A 426 -20.56 -7.29 4.73
CA ILE A 426 -20.14 -7.20 6.15
C ILE A 426 -21.27 -7.60 7.10
N LEU A 427 -22.50 -7.12 6.87
CA LEU A 427 -23.66 -7.50 7.68
C LEU A 427 -23.95 -9.01 7.60
N CYS A 428 -23.91 -9.59 6.40
CA CYS A 428 -24.11 -11.02 6.18
C CYS A 428 -23.04 -11.86 6.90
N ILE A 429 -21.78 -11.47 6.81
CA ILE A 429 -20.66 -12.15 7.51
C ILE A 429 -20.91 -12.11 9.02
N SER A 430 -21.20 -10.94 9.59
CA SER A 430 -21.45 -10.77 11.03
C SER A 430 -22.61 -11.66 11.53
N GLN A 431 -23.72 -11.71 10.78
CA GLN A 431 -24.86 -12.54 11.13
C GLN A 431 -24.55 -14.05 11.10
N SER A 432 -23.71 -14.48 10.17
CA SER A 432 -23.27 -15.87 10.06
C SER A 432 -22.40 -16.27 11.26
N MET A 433 -21.47 -15.42 11.67
CA MET A 433 -20.59 -15.64 12.82
C MET A 433 -21.38 -15.65 14.13
N GLY A 434 -22.31 -14.71 14.31
CA GLY A 434 -23.19 -14.66 15.48
C GLY A 434 -24.10 -15.88 15.64
N LYS A 435 -24.47 -16.58 14.55
CA LYS A 435 -25.23 -17.84 14.61
C LYS A 435 -24.36 -19.02 15.02
N ALA A 436 -23.12 -19.11 14.51
CA ALA A 436 -22.18 -20.17 14.85
C ALA A 436 -21.80 -20.16 16.34
N VAL A 437 -21.51 -18.98 16.90
CA VAL A 437 -21.17 -18.82 18.33
C VAL A 437 -22.31 -19.27 19.25
N LYS A 438 -23.57 -19.00 18.86
CA LYS A 438 -24.74 -19.45 19.63
C LYS A 438 -24.94 -20.97 19.60
N GLN A 439 -24.54 -21.64 18.52
CA GLN A 439 -24.63 -23.10 18.40
C GLN A 439 -23.55 -23.80 19.26
N GLU A 440 -22.33 -23.27 19.31
CA GLU A 440 -21.26 -23.81 20.16
C GLU A 440 -21.58 -23.71 21.67
N ILE A 441 -22.17 -22.59 22.11
CA ILE A 441 -22.61 -22.38 23.50
C ILE A 441 -23.77 -23.32 23.90
N HIS A 442 -24.58 -23.75 22.92
CA HIS A 442 -25.68 -24.69 23.16
C HIS A 442 -25.24 -26.16 23.12
N GLN A 443 -24.04 -26.46 22.61
CA GLN A 443 -23.44 -27.80 22.63
C GLN A 443 -22.51 -28.02 23.82
N THR A 444 -22.11 -26.94 24.52
CA THR A 444 -21.23 -26.97 25.71
C THR A 444 -21.96 -26.77 27.04
N ASN A 445 -23.27 -26.50 27.00
CA ASN A 445 -24.19 -26.58 28.14
C ASN A 445 -25.07 -27.83 28.00
#